data_AF-A0A6M0RVS7-F1
#
_entry.id   AF-A0A6M0RVS7-F1
#
_cell.length_a   1.000
_cell.length_b   1.000
_cell.length_c   1.000
_cell.angle_alpha   90.00
_cell.angle_beta   90.00
_cell.angle_gamma   90.00
#
_symmetry.space_group_name_H-M   'P 1'
#
loop_
_entity.id
_entity.type
_entity.pdbx_description
1 polymer ?
#
loop_
_entity_poly.entity_id
_entity_poly.type
_entity_poly.pdbx_seq_one_letter_code
_entity_poly.pdbx_strand_id
1 'polypeptide(L)' 'MKAAHQQPTITVCQLVDDEYKQQQFRLGERIVSQTFPELELRLNDVSPR' A
#
# COMPACT_ATOMS: atom_id res chain seq x y z
N MET A 1 -8.66 20.17 -20.76
CA MET A 1 -8.54 18.78 -20.25
C MET A 1 -8.28 18.87 -18.75
N LYS A 2 -9.22 18.45 -17.89
CA LYS A 2 -8.98 18.38 -16.45
C LYS A 2 -8.06 17.19 -16.19
N ALA A 3 -6.92 17.40 -15.52
CA ALA A 3 -6.09 16.31 -15.03
C ALA A 3 -6.95 15.45 -14.09
N ALA A 4 -7.11 14.17 -14.41
CA ALA A 4 -7.64 13.21 -13.46
C ALA A 4 -6.65 13.15 -12.30
N HIS A 5 -7.09 13.51 -11.10
CA HIS A 5 -6.25 13.56 -9.91
C HIS A 5 -6.02 12.11 -9.45
N GLN A 6 -5.04 11.43 -10.04
CA GLN A 6 -4.60 10.11 -9.58
C GLN A 6 -4.12 10.26 -8.14
N GLN A 7 -4.86 9.65 -7.22
CA GLN A 7 -4.43 9.57 -5.83
C GLN A 7 -3.23 8.61 -5.75
N PRO A 8 -2.19 8.94 -4.98
CA PRO A 8 -1.07 8.04 -4.76
C PRO A 8 -1.58 6.77 -4.08
N THR A 9 -0.94 5.65 -4.41
CA THR A 9 -1.22 4.35 -3.83
C THR A 9 0.07 3.59 -3.62
N ILE A 10 0.06 2.64 -2.68
CA ILE A 10 1.10 1.61 -2.53
C ILE A 10 0.45 0.26 -2.80
N THR A 11 1.12 -0.60 -3.53
CA THR A 11 0.72 -2.00 -3.69
C THR A 11 1.73 -2.89 -3.01
N VAL A 12 1.27 -3.73 -2.09
CA VAL A 12 2.08 -4.78 -1.47
C VAL A 12 1.84 -6.08 -2.22
N CYS A 13 2.92 -6.68 -2.72
CA CYS A 13 2.91 -7.99 -3.35
C CYS A 13 3.44 -9.01 -2.35
N GLN A 14 2.66 -10.07 -2.08
CA GLN A 14 3.01 -11.11 -1.12
C GLN A 14 2.91 -12.48 -1.80
N LEU A 15 3.85 -13.36 -1.53
CA LEU A 15 3.75 -14.76 -1.93
C LEU A 15 2.94 -15.51 -0.86
N VAL A 16 1.76 -16.00 -1.22
CA VAL A 16 0.85 -16.75 -0.35
C VAL A 16 0.43 -18.01 -1.09
N ASP A 17 0.72 -19.18 -0.50
CA ASP A 17 0.41 -20.49 -1.09
C ASP A 17 0.92 -20.62 -2.54
N ASP A 18 2.20 -20.26 -2.76
CA ASP A 18 2.87 -20.24 -4.07
C ASP A 18 2.27 -19.27 -5.11
N GLU A 19 1.34 -18.40 -4.71
CA GLU A 19 0.77 -17.37 -5.58
C GLU A 19 1.11 -15.94 -5.11
N TYR A 20 1.47 -15.08 -6.06
CA TYR A 20 1.65 -13.65 -5.77
C TYR A 20 0.30 -12.94 -5.66
N LYS A 21 -0.09 -12.57 -4.43
CA LYS A 21 -1.26 -11.75 -4.15
C LYS A 21 -0.85 -10.28 -4.07
N GLN A 22 -1.65 -9.41 -4.69
CA GLN A 22 -1.44 -7.97 -4.67
C GLN A 22 -2.54 -7.30 -3.85
N GLN A 23 -2.14 -6.40 -2.96
CA GLN A 23 -3.08 -5.58 -2.20
C GLN A 23 -2.68 -4.11 -2.30
N GLN A 24 -3.61 -3.29 -2.78
CA GLN A 24 -3.42 -1.85 -2.92
C GLN A 24 -3.93 -1.11 -1.68
N PHE A 25 -3.18 -0.10 -1.25
CA PHE A 25 -3.47 0.77 -0.12
C PHE A 25 -3.43 2.23 -0.57
N ARG A 26 -4.29 3.04 0.03
CA ARG A 26 -4.48 4.46 -0.20
C ARG A 26 -4.08 5.25 1.05
N LEU A 27 -4.22 6.58 0.95
CA LEU A 27 -3.92 7.50 2.03
C LEU A 27 -4.70 7.14 3.30
N GLY A 28 -4.01 7.14 4.46
CA GLY A 28 -4.61 6.81 5.76
C GLY A 28 -4.80 5.32 6.06
N GLU A 29 -4.78 4.44 5.05
CA GLU A 29 -4.86 2.99 5.27
C GLU A 29 -3.56 2.46 5.90
N ARG A 30 -3.70 1.59 6.91
CA ARG A 30 -2.56 0.87 7.50
C ARG A 30 -2.18 -0.27 6.56
N ILE A 31 -0.91 -0.31 6.16
CA ILE A 31 -0.35 -1.40 5.39
C ILE A 31 -0.16 -2.60 6.33
N VAL A 32 -0.76 -3.74 5.96
CA VAL A 32 -0.65 -5.00 6.71
C VAL A 32 0.40 -5.88 6.04
N SER A 33 1.46 -6.23 6.78
CA SER A 33 2.45 -7.21 6.34
C SER A 33 2.30 -8.49 7.14
N GLN A 34 2.12 -9.62 6.45
CA GLN A 34 2.08 -10.94 7.12
C GLN A 34 3.45 -11.30 7.72
N THR A 35 4.55 -10.89 7.09
CA THR A 35 5.91 -11.12 7.57
C THR A 35 6.26 -10.24 8.77
N PHE A 36 5.72 -9.02 8.83
CA PHE A 36 5.96 -8.06 9.91
C PHE A 36 4.62 -7.54 10.47
N PRO A 37 3.91 -8.32 11.32
CA PRO A 37 2.58 -7.95 11.81
C PRO A 37 2.56 -6.65 12.62
N GLU A 38 3.69 -6.32 13.26
CA GLU A 38 3.86 -5.11 14.07
C GLU A 38 4.26 -3.88 13.25
N LEU A 39 4.47 -4.02 11.93
CA LEU A 39 4.79 -2.88 11.08
C LEU A 39 3.62 -1.88 11.09
N GLU A 40 3.90 -0.68 11.55
CA GLU A 40 2.97 0.45 11.49
C GLU A 40 3.43 1.39 10.37
N LEU A 41 2.95 1.12 9.15
CA LEU A 41 3.25 1.93 7.98
C LEU A 41 1.97 2.36 7.27
N ARG A 42 1.87 3.63 6.91
CA ARG A 42 0.81 4.20 6.07
C ARG A 42 1.43 4.92 4.88
N LEU A 43 0.64 5.12 3.83
CA LEU A 43 1.09 5.90 2.67
C LEU A 43 1.57 7.31 3.06
N ASN A 44 0.96 7.91 4.08
CA ASN A 44 1.29 9.23 4.59
C ASN A 44 2.73 9.33 5.11
N ASP A 45 3.34 8.21 5.50
CA ASP A 45 4.69 8.18 6.06
C ASP A 45 5.77 8.21 4.98
N VAL A 46 5.40 7.95 3.72
CA VAL A 46 6.33 7.88 2.58
C VAL A 46 5.98 8.83 1.43
N SER A 47 4.76 9.38 1.40
CA SER A 47 4.37 10.39 0.41
C SER A 47 5.02 11.74 0.74
N PRO A 48 5.59 12.46 -0.24
CA PRO A 48 6.07 13.83 -0.03
C PRO A 48 4.92 14.73 0.43
N ARG A 49 5.22 15.63 1.38
CA ARG A 49 4.28 16.63 1.92
C ARG A 49 3.93 17.70 0.90
#